data_AF-A0A4Q6BH82-F1
#
_entry.id   AF-A0A4Q6BH82-F1
#
_cell.length_a   1.000
_cell.length_b   1.000
_cell.length_c   1.000
_cell.angle_alpha   90.00
_cell.angle_beta   90.00
_cell.angle_gamma   90.00
#
_symmetry.space_group_name_H-M   'P 1'
#
loop_
_entity.id
_entity.type
_entity.pdbx_description
1 polymer ?
#
loop_
_entity_poly.entity_id
_entity_poly.type
_entity_poly.pdbx_seq_one_letter_code
_entity_poly.pdbx_strand_id
1 'polypeptide(L)'
;MIIVCQNGMVGNSMTSPVDVSYLADTVVLLRHFEAFGEVRQAISVVKKRAGYHERSIRELQLSSQGIRVGEPLHDFRGVLTGVPEYIGEDGPLFSNDESQKL
;
A
#
# COMPACT_ATOMS: atom_id res chain seq x y z
N MET A 1 -13.35 -3.65 21.74
CA MET A 1 -12.43 -3.40 20.61
C MET A 1 -13.11 -3.85 19.33
N ILE A 2 -13.50 -2.90 18.48
CA ILE A 2 -14.07 -3.17 17.15
C ILE A 2 -13.02 -2.81 16.10
N ILE A 3 -12.75 -3.74 15.18
CA ILE A 3 -11.90 -3.53 14.00
C ILE A 3 -12.80 -3.59 12.76
N VAL A 4 -12.70 -2.58 11.92
CA VAL A 4 -13.40 -2.52 10.62
C VAL A 4 -12.35 -2.62 9.51
N CYS A 5 -12.58 -3.51 8.55
CA CYS A 5 -11.83 -3.59 7.31
C CYS A 5 -12.68 -3.00 6.18
N GLN A 6 -12.15 -2.01 5.48
CA GLN A 6 -12.86 -1.36 4.38
C GLN A 6 -12.58 -2.11 3.07
N ASN A 7 -13.63 -2.62 2.42
CA ASN A 7 -13.55 -3.37 1.17
C ASN A 7 -14.04 -2.48 0.01
N GLY A 8 -13.23 -2.37 -1.05
CA GLY A 8 -13.56 -1.66 -2.28
C GLY A 8 -12.55 -2.02 -3.37
N MET A 9 -12.97 -2.91 -4.26
CA MET A 9 -12.20 -3.34 -5.43
C MET A 9 -12.29 -2.26 -6.50
N VAL A 10 -11.19 -1.51 -6.68
CA VAL A 10 -10.80 -0.74 -7.89
C VAL A 10 -11.69 0.47 -8.28
N GLY A 11 -11.07 1.65 -8.43
CA GLY A 11 -11.65 2.83 -9.11
C GLY A 11 -11.93 4.06 -8.22
N ASN A 12 -12.03 5.24 -8.86
CA ASN A 12 -12.22 6.58 -8.26
C ASN A 12 -13.57 6.78 -7.52
N SER A 13 -14.38 5.73 -7.35
CA SER A 13 -15.69 5.76 -6.72
C SER A 13 -15.79 4.71 -5.61
N MET A 14 -14.87 4.77 -4.64
CA MET A 14 -14.91 3.98 -3.41
C MET A 14 -15.79 4.65 -2.35
N THR A 15 -17.09 4.69 -2.57
CA THR A 15 -18.05 4.97 -1.49
C THR A 15 -18.37 3.66 -0.79
N SER A 16 -17.85 3.48 0.44
CA SER A 16 -18.45 2.50 1.35
C SER A 16 -19.90 2.94 1.58
N PRO A 17 -20.91 2.12 1.24
CA PRO A 17 -22.31 2.54 1.32
C PRO A 17 -22.75 2.91 2.76
N VAL A 18 -21.97 2.48 3.76
CA VAL A 18 -22.08 2.92 5.15
C VAL A 18 -20.67 3.13 5.71
N ASP A 19 -20.37 4.33 6.20
CA ASP A 19 -19.15 4.58 6.97
C ASP A 19 -19.41 4.20 8.44
N VAL A 20 -18.89 3.05 8.87
CA VAL A 20 -18.95 2.58 10.27
C VAL A 20 -17.66 2.85 11.05
N SER A 21 -16.68 3.55 10.46
CA SER A 21 -15.39 3.84 11.08
C SER A 21 -15.52 4.72 12.33
N TYR A 22 -16.63 5.45 12.48
CA TYR A 22 -16.94 6.22 13.69
C TYR A 22 -17.23 5.32 14.90
N LEU A 23 -17.73 4.10 14.72
CA LEU A 23 -17.95 3.15 15.81
C LEU A 23 -16.66 2.46 16.24
N ALA A 24 -15.71 2.31 15.30
CA ALA A 24 -14.47 1.57 15.53
C ALA A 24 -13.49 2.30 16.47
N ASP A 25 -12.80 1.51 17.30
CA ASP A 25 -11.67 1.97 18.11
C ASP A 25 -10.38 2.02 17.28
N THR A 26 -10.24 1.07 16.34
CA THR A 26 -9.13 0.96 15.40
C THR A 26 -9.66 0.70 13.99
N VAL A 27 -9.11 1.41 13.01
CA VAL A 27 -9.42 1.22 11.59
C VAL A 27 -8.15 0.81 10.86
N VAL A 28 -8.17 -0.38 10.27
CA VAL A 28 -7.09 -0.90 9.42
C VAL A 28 -7.56 -0.83 7.98
N LEU A 29 -6.73 -0.23 7.13
CA LEU A 29 -6.99 -0.11 5.71
C LEU A 29 -6.08 -1.07 4.94
N LEU A 30 -6.70 -1.92 4.14
CA LEU A 30 -6.04 -2.80 3.19
C LEU A 30 -6.30 -2.25 1.79
N ARG A 31 -5.24 -2.07 0.99
CA ARG A 31 -5.35 -1.49 -0.35
C ARG A 31 -4.59 -2.32 -1.36
N HIS A 32 -5.26 -2.79 -2.40
CA HIS A 32 -4.58 -3.30 -3.58
C HIS A 32 -4.12 -2.15 -4.46
N PHE A 33 -2.95 -2.28 -5.06
CA PHE A 33 -2.41 -1.33 -6.02
C PHE A 33 -1.58 -2.06 -7.08
N GLU A 34 -1.51 -1.47 -8.26
CA GLU A 34 -0.63 -1.95 -9.33
C GLU A 34 0.73 -1.27 -9.23
N ALA A 35 1.81 -2.02 -9.32
CA ALA A 35 3.17 -1.49 -9.50
C ALA A 35 4.01 -2.51 -10.26
N PHE A 36 4.79 -2.03 -11.23
CA PHE A 36 5.69 -2.87 -12.03
C PHE A 36 4.99 -4.09 -12.69
N GLY A 37 3.72 -3.93 -13.10
CA GLY A 37 2.93 -5.01 -13.71
C GLY A 37 2.39 -6.05 -12.74
N GLU A 38 2.53 -5.83 -11.43
CA GLU A 38 2.04 -6.74 -10.38
C GLU A 38 0.96 -6.10 -9.51
N VAL A 39 -0.03 -6.90 -9.10
CA VAL A 39 -1.01 -6.51 -8.09
C VAL A 39 -0.41 -6.75 -6.71
N ARG A 40 -0.09 -5.67 -6.01
CA ARG A 40 0.47 -5.66 -4.66
C ARG A 40 -0.58 -5.22 -3.64
N GLN A 41 -0.36 -5.55 -2.38
CA GLN A 41 -1.26 -5.19 -1.29
C GLN A 41 -0.52 -4.34 -0.25
N ALA A 42 -1.17 -3.28 0.21
CA ALA A 42 -0.70 -2.40 1.26
C ALA A 42 -1.57 -2.54 2.51
N ILE A 43 -0.96 -2.35 3.67
CA ILE A 43 -1.61 -2.28 4.97
C ILE A 43 -1.25 -0.98 5.68
N SER A 44 -2.24 -0.36 6.32
CA SER A 44 -2.06 0.83 7.15
C SER A 44 -3.08 0.89 8.27
N VAL A 45 -2.75 1.58 9.36
CA VAL A 45 -3.72 1.93 10.40
C VAL A 45 -4.10 3.38 10.18
N VAL A 46 -5.39 3.66 9.97
CA VAL A 46 -5.90 5.01 9.68
C VAL A 46 -6.39 5.69 10.95
N LYS A 47 -6.86 4.90 11.92
CA LYS A 47 -7.38 5.40 13.19
C LYS A 47 -7.02 4.42 14.30
N LYS A 48 -6.63 4.97 15.45
CA LYS A 48 -6.54 4.27 16.74
C LYS A 48 -6.91 5.27 17.83
N ARG A 49 -8.00 5.01 18.57
CA ARG A 49 -8.49 5.92 19.63
C ARG A 49 -7.55 6.00 20.83
N ALA A 50 -6.93 4.88 21.19
CA ALA A 50 -6.07 4.77 22.36
C ALA A 50 -4.60 4.64 21.95
N GLY A 51 -3.81 5.67 22.23
CA GLY A 51 -2.37 5.69 21.99
C GLY A 51 -1.96 5.77 20.52
N TYR A 52 -0.66 5.67 20.28
CA TYR A 52 -0.08 5.82 18.95
C TYR A 52 -0.26 4.57 18.08
N HIS A 53 -0.33 4.80 16.76
CA HIS A 53 -0.20 3.78 15.72
C HIS A 53 0.89 4.21 14.73
N GLU A 54 1.46 3.23 14.04
CA GLU A 54 2.42 3.48 12.96
C GLU A 54 1.73 4.28 11.83
N ARG A 55 2.40 5.32 11.34
CA ARG A 55 1.86 6.23 10.31
C ARG A 55 2.30 5.87 8.89
N SER A 56 3.20 4.91 8.74
CA SER A 56 3.65 4.38 7.46
C SER A 56 2.59 3.47 6.84
N ILE A 57 2.61 3.43 5.50
CA ILE A 57 1.92 2.41 4.71
C ILE A 57 2.96 1.34 4.38
N ARG A 58 2.68 0.08 4.71
CA ARG A 58 3.62 -1.03 4.49
C ARG A 58 3.06 -2.01 3.46
N GLU A 59 3.95 -2.71 2.77
CA GLU A 59 3.54 -3.83 1.94
C GLU A 59 3.02 -5.00 2.78
N LEU A 60 1.96 -5.64 2.31
CA LEU A 60 1.41 -6.86 2.87
C LEU A 60 1.57 -7.99 1.84
N GLN A 61 2.28 -9.05 2.23
CA GLN A 61 2.50 -10.21 1.39
C GLN A 61 1.81 -11.43 2.00
N LEU A 62 1.07 -12.17 1.17
CA LEU A 62 0.52 -13.47 1.53
C LEU A 62 1.42 -14.56 0.94
N SER A 63 1.91 -15.46 1.78
CA SER A 63 2.76 -16.58 1.39
C SER A 63 2.19 -17.88 1.92
N SER A 64 2.74 -19.02 1.46
CA SER A 64 2.40 -20.34 2.01
C SER A 64 2.73 -20.48 3.51
N GLN A 65 3.58 -19.60 4.05
CA GLN A 65 3.97 -19.53 5.46
C GLN A 65 3.08 -18.58 6.28
N GLY A 66 2.13 -17.91 5.63
CA GLY A 66 1.22 -16.95 6.25
C GLY A 66 1.46 -15.51 5.79
N ILE A 67 1.07 -14.57 6.65
CA ILE A 67 1.06 -13.12 6.38
C ILE A 67 2.41 -12.51 6.77
N ARG A 68 3.01 -11.74 5.87
CA ARG A 68 4.21 -10.94 6.12
C ARG A 68 3.92 -9.45 5.90
N VAL A 69 4.37 -8.62 6.83
CA VAL A 69 4.37 -7.15 6.69
C VAL A 69 5.78 -6.71 6.32
N GLY A 70 5.94 -6.13 5.12
CA GLY A 70 7.22 -5.70 4.54
C GLY A 70 7.67 -4.32 5.00
N GLU A 71 8.57 -3.69 4.26
CA GLU A 71 9.04 -2.34 4.55
C GLU A 71 7.97 -1.27 4.24
N PRO A 72 8.10 -0.05 4.81
CA PRO A 72 7.30 1.09 4.41
C PRO A 72 7.49 1.42 2.92
N LEU A 73 6.39 1.75 2.23
CA LEU A 73 6.37 2.08 0.81
C LEU A 73 6.78 3.55 0.56
N HIS A 74 7.99 3.94 0.98
CA HIS A 74 8.47 5.32 0.90
C HIS A 74 8.62 5.84 -0.54
N ASP A 75 8.93 4.96 -1.48
CA ASP A 75 9.15 5.31 -2.89
C ASP A 75 7.85 5.36 -3.71
N PHE A 76 6.68 5.27 -3.06
CA PHE A 76 5.38 5.36 -3.72
C PHE A 76 4.55 6.51 -3.15
N ARG A 77 4.01 7.32 -4.05
CA ARG A 77 3.04 8.36 -3.72
C ARG A 77 1.64 7.93 -4.16
N GLY A 78 0.64 8.21 -3.32
CA GLY A 78 -0.76 7.93 -3.67
C GLY A 78 -1.16 6.46 -3.54
N VAL A 79 -0.47 5.64 -2.74
CA VAL A 79 -0.80 4.21 -2.53
C VAL A 79 -2.28 3.99 -2.17
N LEU A 80 -2.85 4.83 -1.31
CA LEU A 80 -4.26 4.70 -0.89
C LEU A 80 -5.25 4.96 -2.03
N THR A 81 -4.84 5.59 -3.13
CA THR A 81 -5.67 5.77 -4.33
C THR A 81 -5.82 4.49 -5.15
N GLY A 82 -4.93 3.51 -4.97
CA GLY A 82 -4.88 2.26 -5.75
C GLY A 82 -4.08 2.34 -7.05
N VAL A 83 -3.73 3.55 -7.50
CA VAL A 83 -2.87 3.79 -8.68
C VAL A 83 -1.69 4.69 -8.28
N PRO A 84 -0.72 4.17 -7.51
CA PRO A 84 0.37 4.96 -7.01
C PRO A 84 1.35 5.36 -8.13
N GLU A 85 2.02 6.47 -7.90
CA GLU A 85 3.16 6.93 -8.68
C GLU A 85 4.44 6.51 -7.95
N TYR A 86 5.34 5.83 -8.66
CA TYR A 86 6.68 5.53 -8.14
C TYR A 86 7.54 6.80 -8.23
N ILE A 87 8.20 7.16 -7.12
CA ILE A 87 9.02 8.37 -6.96
C ILE A 87 10.43 8.04 -6.44
N GLY A 88 10.83 6.77 -6.48
CA GLY A 88 12.18 6.34 -6.13
C GLY A 88 13.20 6.76 -7.19
N GLU A 89 14.48 6.42 -6.99
CA GLU A 89 15.52 6.75 -7.95
C GLU A 89 15.26 6.07 -9.31
N ASP A 90 15.10 6.91 -10.35
CA ASP A 90 15.11 6.48 -11.75
C ASP A 90 16.54 6.14 -12.16
N GLY A 91 16.99 4.93 -11.80
CA GLY A 91 18.19 4.34 -12.38
C GLY A 91 17.92 3.96 -13.84
N PRO A 92 18.84 4.21 -14.79
CA PRO A 92 18.68 3.71 -16.15
C PRO A 92 18.56 2.17 -16.12
N LEU A 93 17.51 1.63 -16.74
CA LEU A 93 17.27 0.17 -16.84
C LEU A 93 18.42 -0.58 -17.55
N PHE A 94 19.23 0.14 -18.32
CA PHE A 94 20.43 -0.36 -18.97
C PHE A 94 21.53 0.70 -18.91
N SER A 95 22.66 0.40 -18.26
CA SER A 95 23.92 1.05 -18.54
C SER A 95 24.48 0.43 -19.83
N ASN A 96 24.31 1.10 -20.97
CA ASN A 96 25.00 0.73 -22.21
C ASN A 96 26.50 1.01 -22.04
N ASP A 97 27.23 0.05 -21.45
CA ASP A 97 28.67 0.16 -21.18
C ASP A 97 29.52 -0.91 -21.89
N GLU A 98 29.05 -1.43 -23.03
CA GLU A 98 29.84 -2.34 -23.89
C GLU A 98 29.79 -1.96 -25.36
N SER A 99 30.15 -0.72 -25.69
CA SER A 99 30.40 -0.32 -27.09
C SER A 99 31.47 0.76 -27.19
N GLN A 100 32.64 0.53 -26.59
CA GLN A 100 33.87 1.22 -27.02
C GLN A 100 35.13 0.51 -26.49
N LYS A 101 35.62 -0.46 -27.27
CA LYS A 101 37.01 -0.55 -27.75
C LYS A 101 37.21 -1.92 -28.44
N LEU A 102 36.92 -1.92 -29.73
CA LEU A 102 37.71 -2.67 -30.72
C LEU A 102 39.11 -2.03 -30.83
#